data_AF-A0AAV3UNN2-F1
#
_entry.id   AF-A0AAV3UNN2-F1
#
_cell.length_a   1.000
_cell.length_b   1.000
_cell.length_c   1.000
_cell.angle_alpha   90.00
_cell.angle_beta   90.00
_cell.angle_gamma   90.00
#
_symmetry.space_group_name_H-M   'P 1'
#
loop_
_entity.id
_entity.type
_entity.pdbx_description
1 polymer ?
#
loop_
_entity_poly.entity_id
_entity_poly.type
_entity_poly.pdbx_seq_one_letter_code
_entity_poly.pdbx_strand_id
1 'polypeptide(L)' 'MPAVDCPEEDGPSFYDIAELLTRLLSSPACIGLEVTIYDLDLDPKGECADRIVECLRKAFRNNADN' A
#
# COMPACT_ATOMS: atom_id res chain seq x y z
N MET A 1 10.51 -3.58 1.40
CA MET A 1 9.92 -4.08 0.13
C MET A 1 10.98 -3.96 -0.94
N PRO A 2 11.30 -5.02 -1.73
CA PRO A 2 12.48 -5.01 -2.61
C PRO A 2 12.29 -4.32 -3.97
N ALA A 3 11.04 -4.18 -4.45
CA ALA A 3 10.75 -3.64 -5.78
C ALA A 3 10.66 -2.09 -5.80
N VAL A 4 11.74 -1.43 -5.39
CA VAL A 4 11.92 0.03 -5.36
C VAL A 4 13.38 0.39 -5.64
N ASP A 5 13.65 1.63 -6.05
CA ASP A 5 15.01 2.09 -6.38
C ASP A 5 16.00 2.01 -5.20
N CYS A 6 15.55 2.36 -3.99
CA CYS A 6 16.35 2.39 -2.77
C CYS A 6 15.64 1.61 -1.65
N PRO A 7 15.77 0.27 -1.60
CA PRO A 7 15.11 -0.54 -0.58
C PRO A 7 15.80 -0.35 0.78
N GLU A 8 14.99 -0.10 1.81
CA GLU A 8 15.45 -0.05 3.20
C GLU A 8 14.98 -1.29 3.97
N GLU A 9 15.84 -1.78 4.86
CA GLU A 9 15.51 -2.82 5.83
C GLU A 9 14.60 -2.23 6.93
N ASP A 10 13.86 -3.10 7.63
CA ASP A 10 13.00 -2.73 8.76
C ASP A 10 11.93 -1.64 8.49
N GLY A 11 11.54 -1.48 7.22
CA GLY A 11 10.37 -0.67 6.85
C GLY A 11 9.03 -1.23 7.40
N PRO A 12 7.97 -0.41 7.42
CA PRO A 12 6.66 -0.84 7.91
C PRO A 12 6.12 -2.03 7.12
N SER A 13 5.39 -2.92 7.81
CA SER A 13 4.76 -4.04 7.13
C SER A 13 3.55 -3.56 6.31
N PHE A 14 3.15 -4.34 5.31
CA PHE A 14 1.90 -4.06 4.58
C PHE A 14 0.66 -4.10 5.46
N TYR A 15 0.71 -4.81 6.60
CA TYR A 15 -0.37 -4.79 7.58
C TYR A 15 -0.45 -3.42 8.26
N ASP A 16 0.68 -2.91 8.74
CA ASP A 16 0.75 -1.61 9.42
C ASP A 16 0.33 -0.48 8.48
N ILE A 17 0.76 -0.55 7.22
CA ILE A 17 0.34 0.41 6.18
C ILE A 17 -1.17 0.33 5.95
N ALA A 18 -1.75 -0.86 5.82
CA ALA A 18 -3.20 -1.00 5.61
C ALA A 18 -4.02 -0.45 6.79
N GLU A 19 -3.59 -0.65 8.04
CA GLU A 19 -4.24 -0.05 9.21
C GLU A 19 -4.15 1.47 9.21
N LEU A 20 -2.98 2.02 8.91
CA LEU A 20 -2.78 3.46 8.79
C LEU A 20 -3.69 4.06 7.70
N LEU A 21 -3.66 3.47 6.50
CA LEU A 21 -4.47 3.91 5.37
C LEU A 21 -5.96 3.83 5.67
N THR A 22 -6.44 2.79 6.36
CA THR A 22 -7.86 2.68 6.76
C THR A 22 -8.32 3.93 7.52
N ARG A 23 -7.51 4.41 8.47
CA ARG A 23 -7.83 5.59 9.29
C ARG A 23 -7.71 6.91 8.51
N LEU A 24 -6.78 6.99 7.58
CA LEU A 24 -6.62 8.19 6.75
C LEU A 24 -7.76 8.31 5.73
N LEU A 25 -8.12 7.20 5.08
CA LEU A 25 -9.17 7.12 4.07
C LEU A 25 -10.58 7.34 4.65
N SER A 26 -10.80 7.13 5.96
CA SER A 26 -12.10 7.43 6.60
C SER A 26 -12.32 8.91 6.87
N SER A 27 -11.28 9.74 6.72
CA SER A 27 -11.40 11.18 6.89
C SER A 27 -12.05 11.80 5.64
N PRO A 28 -13.08 12.67 5.79
CA PRO A 28 -13.64 13.40 4.66
C PRO A 28 -12.66 14.41 4.04
N ALA A 29 -11.52 14.68 4.70
CA ALA A 29 -10.43 15.48 4.14
C ALA A 29 -9.52 14.69 3.20
N CYS A 30 -9.59 13.35 3.20
CA CYS A 30 -8.83 12.52 2.28
C CYS A 30 -9.52 12.48 0.92
N ILE A 31 -8.99 13.24 -0.04
CA ILE A 31 -9.55 13.37 -1.39
C ILE A 31 -8.85 12.49 -2.43
N GLY A 32 -7.81 11.75 -2.06
CA GLY A 32 -7.05 10.91 -2.97
C GLY A 32 -5.84 10.24 -2.33
N LEU A 33 -5.22 9.34 -3.09
CA LEU A 33 -4.02 8.59 -2.72
C LEU A 33 -3.15 8.37 -3.97
N GLU A 34 -1.85 8.50 -3.81
CA GLU A 34 -0.86 8.23 -4.85
C GLU A 34 0.04 7.06 -4.42
N VAL A 35 0.34 6.17 -5.37
CA VAL A 35 1.27 5.05 -5.17
C VAL A 35 2.41 5.23 -6.14
N THR A 36 3.62 5.37 -5.62
CA THR A 36 4.80 5.73 -6.41
C THR A 36 5.99 4.82 -6.10
N ILE A 37 7.05 4.95 -6.89
CA ILE A 37 8.36 4.30 -6.70
C ILE A 37 8.34 2.77 -6.79
N TYR A 38 7.22 2.15 -7.18
CA TYR A 38 7.19 0.73 -7.54
C TYR A 38 7.94 0.51 -8.86
N ASP A 39 8.96 -0.34 -8.82
CA ASP A 39 9.75 -0.73 -10.00
C ASP A 39 9.33 -2.14 -10.47
N LEU A 40 8.70 -2.20 -11.65
CA LEU A 40 8.25 -3.44 -12.27
C LEU A 40 9.41 -4.30 -12.79
N ASP A 41 10.56 -3.69 -13.10
CA ASP A 41 11.74 -4.42 -13.57
C ASP A 41 12.38 -5.21 -12.41
N LEU A 42 12.19 -4.75 -11.17
CA LEU A 42 12.61 -5.45 -9.95
C LEU A 42 11.59 -6.46 -9.41
N ASP A 43 10.42 -6.58 -10.04
CA ASP A 43 9.33 -7.48 -9.63
C ASP A 43 8.79 -8.33 -10.80
N PRO A 44 9.63 -9.15 -11.47
CA PRO A 44 9.24 -9.87 -12.69
C PRO A 44 8.11 -10.89 -12.50
N LYS A 45 7.81 -11.27 -11.26
CA LYS A 45 6.70 -12.17 -10.91
C LYS A 45 5.45 -11.42 -10.43
N GLY A 46 5.53 -10.11 -10.21
CA GLY A 46 4.43 -9.31 -9.67
C GLY A 46 4.13 -9.56 -8.19
N GLU A 47 5.03 -10.19 -7.44
CA GLU A 47 4.78 -10.54 -6.03
C GLU A 47 4.68 -9.27 -5.15
N CYS A 48 5.45 -8.23 -5.47
CA CYS A 48 5.33 -6.95 -4.78
C CYS A 48 4.06 -6.21 -5.21
N ALA A 49 3.72 -6.23 -6.50
CA ALA A 49 2.46 -5.68 -7.00
C ALA A 49 1.24 -6.31 -6.29
N ASP A 50 1.19 -7.63 -6.20
CA ASP A 50 0.10 -8.35 -5.51
C ASP A 50 -0.04 -7.91 -4.05
N ARG A 51 1.09 -7.71 -3.36
CA ARG A 51 1.09 -7.24 -1.96
C ARG A 51 0.62 -5.79 -1.83
N ILE A 52 1.03 -4.92 -2.76
CA ILE A 52 0.55 -3.53 -2.83
C ILE A 52 -0.97 -3.52 -3.03
N VAL A 53 -1.47 -4.26 -4.02
CA VAL A 53 -2.91 -4.32 -4.32
C VAL A 53 -3.70 -4.88 -3.15
N GLU A 54 -3.23 -5.94 -2.50
CA GLU A 54 -3.90 -6.51 -1.33
C GLU A 54 -3.92 -5.53 -0.13
N CYS A 55 -2.85 -4.77 0.07
CA CYS A 55 -2.79 -3.71 1.08
C CYS A 55 -3.84 -2.62 0.82
N LEU A 56 -3.92 -2.13 -0.42
CA LEU A 56 -4.92 -1.14 -0.81
C LEU A 56 -6.33 -1.69 -0.66
N ARG A 57 -6.59 -2.92 -1.13
CA ARG A 57 -7.89 -3.58 -1.01
C ARG A 57 -8.36 -3.67 0.44
N LYS A 58 -7.45 -4.02 1.37
CA LYS A 58 -7.76 -4.02 2.82
C LYS A 58 -8.13 -2.64 3.34
N ALA A 59 -7.35 -1.62 2.98
CA ALA A 59 -7.58 -0.25 3.43
C ALA A 59 -8.91 0.34 2.91
N PHE A 60 -9.29 0.04 1.67
CA PHE A 60 -10.54 0.52 1.07
C PHE A 60 -11.77 -0.28 1.49
N ARG A 61 -11.65 -1.60 1.72
CA ARG A 61 -12.81 -2.42 2.13
C ARG A 61 -13.37 -2.00 3.48
N ASN A 62 -12.49 -1.65 4.43
CA ASN A 62 -12.91 -1.21 5.77
C ASN A 62 -13.59 0.17 5.79
N ASN A 63 -13.58 0.92 4.68
CA ASN A 63 -14.32 2.16 4.52
C ASN A 63 -15.73 1.96 3.92
N ALA A 64 -16.04 0.78 3.37
CA ALA A 64 -17.35 0.51 2.76
C ALA A 64 -18.44 0.12 3.78
N ASP A 65 -18.06 -0.16 5.03
CA ASP A 65 -18.95 -0.63 6.10
C ASP A 65 -19.25 0.45 7.17
N ASN A 66 -18.97 1.73 6.89
CA ASN A 66 -19.20 2.86 7.80
C ASN A 66 -20.17 3.89 7.21
#